data_AF-A0A8J9YDQ5-F1
#
_entry.id   AF-A0A8J9YDQ5-F1
#
_cell.length_a   1.000
_cell.length_b   1.000
_cell.length_c   1.000
_cell.angle_alpha   90.00
_cell.angle_beta   90.00
_cell.angle_gamma   90.00
#
_symmetry.space_group_name_H-M   'P 1'
#
loop_
_entity.id
_entity.type
_entity.pdbx_description
1 polymer ?
#
loop_
_entity_poly.entity_id
_entity_poly.type
_entity_poly.pdbx_seq_one_letter_code
_entity_poly.pdbx_strand_id
1 'polypeptide(L)'
;MVVLFAVREYKCYFEEILDLRIIMEKKWDANEAELLQMQPEIDSNFNIKVVTLKDLQKRRQELLLKRQNILNKTHSRNPSTILGSSQPKFPASPICVSSDIDYDIANCDTLTTIFQPICPSISATVSPDVAEETVGCSNDPVITYTDVTEETVMDFSPDNSIADPDFVPLSDITNVEPMVSDDFDSFPEQNLEGDAAKESRKRKQKADRKTWRRELNKKDRMLGKAYVGFRKVYNKYVQKESKPQRAMGPKCSSSFCARSKVLFCSNLTEDIRQQIFERFWSMT
;
A
#
# COMPACT_ATOMS: atom_id res chain seq x y z
N MET A 1 51.55 7.93 -9.28
CA MET A 1 51.12 8.69 -10.48
C MET A 1 49.82 8.16 -11.13
N VAL A 2 49.37 6.93 -10.82
CA VAL A 2 48.16 6.31 -11.40
C VAL A 2 46.84 6.83 -10.79
N VAL A 3 46.86 7.32 -9.54
CA VAL A 3 45.65 7.76 -8.82
C VAL A 3 45.04 9.07 -9.38
N LEU A 4 45.85 9.91 -10.05
CA LEU A 4 45.39 11.18 -10.61
C LEU A 4 44.62 11.02 -11.93
N PHE A 5 44.77 9.89 -12.64
CA PHE A 5 44.01 9.63 -13.87
C PHE A 5 42.57 9.22 -13.58
N ALA A 6 42.33 8.43 -12.52
CA ALA A 6 40.97 8.00 -12.16
C ALA A 6 40.05 9.18 -11.78
N VAL A 7 40.57 10.20 -11.08
CA VAL A 7 39.76 11.36 -10.64
C VAL A 7 39.29 12.22 -11.84
N ARG A 8 39.98 12.17 -12.98
CA ARG A 8 39.61 12.94 -14.18
C ARG A 8 38.46 12.31 -14.96
N GLU A 9 38.35 10.98 -14.96
CA GLU A 9 37.27 10.27 -15.66
C GLU A 9 35.93 10.36 -14.93
N TYR A 10 35.91 10.39 -13.59
CA TYR A 10 34.66 10.53 -12.83
C TYR A 10 34.00 11.90 -12.96
N LYS A 11 34.74 12.96 -13.32
CA LYS A 11 34.16 14.29 -13.55
C LYS A 11 33.30 14.33 -14.82
N CYS A 12 33.68 13.64 -15.89
CA CYS A 12 32.88 13.58 -17.13
C CYS A 12 31.54 12.86 -16.90
N TYR A 13 31.53 11.74 -16.18
CA TYR A 13 30.30 11.01 -15.90
C TYR A 13 29.31 11.77 -15.01
N PHE A 14 29.81 12.63 -14.12
CA PHE A 14 28.93 13.38 -13.21
C PHE A 14 28.20 14.52 -13.92
N GLU A 15 28.84 15.18 -14.89
CA GLU A 15 28.19 16.24 -15.69
C GLU A 15 27.12 15.65 -16.63
N GLU A 16 27.37 14.49 -17.25
CA GLU A 16 26.36 13.81 -18.08
C GLU A 16 25.11 13.40 -17.28
N ILE A 17 25.27 12.95 -16.03
CA ILE A 17 24.15 12.58 -15.16
C ILE A 17 23.33 13.80 -14.75
N LEU A 18 23.98 14.94 -14.49
CA LEU A 18 23.30 16.20 -14.17
C LEU A 18 22.51 16.73 -15.37
N ASP A 19 23.08 16.67 -16.57
CA ASP A 19 22.39 17.08 -17.80
C ASP A 19 21.18 16.20 -18.10
N LEU A 20 21.30 14.87 -17.92
CA LEU A 20 20.16 13.96 -18.06
C LEU A 20 19.04 14.26 -17.05
N ARG A 21 19.39 14.64 -15.82
CA ARG A 21 18.39 15.04 -14.81
C ARG A 21 17.67 16.32 -15.20
N ILE A 22 18.39 17.34 -15.67
CA ILE A 22 17.82 18.61 -16.14
C ILE A 22 16.91 18.36 -17.35
N ILE A 23 17.29 17.47 -18.27
CA ILE A 23 16.46 17.10 -19.42
C ILE A 23 15.18 16.38 -18.97
N MET A 24 15.26 15.49 -17.99
CA MET A 24 14.08 14.80 -17.46
C MET A 24 13.14 15.74 -16.70
N GLU A 25 13.66 16.67 -15.90
CA GLU A 25 12.84 17.68 -15.21
C GLU A 25 12.15 18.61 -16.21
N LYS A 26 12.86 19.11 -17.24
CA LYS A 26 12.24 19.93 -18.30
C LYS A 26 11.17 19.17 -19.10
N LYS A 27 11.37 17.87 -19.32
CA LYS A 27 10.39 17.03 -20.04
C LYS A 27 9.17 16.71 -19.16
N TRP A 28 9.34 16.65 -17.84
CA TRP A 28 8.24 16.53 -16.89
C TRP A 28 7.38 17.80 -16.88
N ASP A 29 8.01 18.97 -16.77
CA ASP A 29 7.30 20.26 -16.75
C ASP A 29 6.57 20.55 -18.07
N ALA A 30 7.16 20.17 -19.21
CA ALA A 30 6.50 20.27 -20.51
C ALA A 30 5.28 19.35 -20.63
N ASN A 31 5.37 18.12 -20.13
CA ASN A 31 4.24 17.19 -20.07
C ASN A 31 3.14 17.68 -19.11
N GLU A 32 3.50 18.31 -17.99
CA GLU A 32 2.54 18.85 -17.03
C GLU A 32 1.80 20.07 -17.62
N ALA A 33 2.50 20.93 -18.37
CA ALA A 33 1.88 22.03 -19.11
C ALA A 33 0.94 21.53 -20.23
N GLU A 34 1.33 20.46 -20.94
CA GLU A 34 0.48 19.83 -21.96
C GLU A 34 -0.71 19.10 -21.34
N LEU A 35 -0.56 18.49 -20.16
CA LEU A 35 -1.65 17.88 -19.39
C LEU A 35 -2.64 18.91 -18.85
N LEU A 36 -2.16 20.13 -18.52
CA LEU A 36 -3.00 21.26 -18.13
C LEU A 36 -3.74 21.87 -19.32
N GLN A 37 -3.16 21.87 -20.52
CA GLN A 37 -3.86 22.24 -21.77
C GLN A 37 -4.81 21.16 -22.28
N MET A 38 -4.57 19.89 -21.95
CA MET A 38 -5.47 18.76 -22.21
C MET A 38 -6.42 18.44 -21.04
N GLN A 39 -6.62 19.36 -20.09
CA GLN A 39 -7.86 19.31 -19.31
C GLN A 39 -8.98 19.46 -20.33
N PRO A 40 -9.77 18.42 -20.64
CA PRO A 40 -10.96 18.63 -21.45
C PRO A 40 -11.75 19.71 -20.71
N GLU A 41 -12.30 20.68 -21.42
CA GLU A 41 -13.34 21.51 -20.85
C GLU A 41 -14.36 20.54 -20.26
N ILE A 42 -14.31 20.35 -18.94
CA ILE A 42 -15.30 19.56 -18.23
C ILE A 42 -16.48 20.50 -18.28
N ASP A 43 -17.26 20.36 -19.34
CA ASP A 43 -18.49 21.08 -19.57
C ASP A 43 -19.22 21.12 -18.24
N SER A 44 -19.30 22.32 -17.66
CA SER A 44 -19.98 22.61 -16.40
C SER A 44 -21.49 22.29 -16.46
N ASN A 45 -21.95 21.75 -17.60
CA ASN A 45 -23.29 21.25 -17.86
C ASN A 45 -23.62 19.88 -17.24
N PHE A 46 -22.70 19.19 -16.55
CA PHE A 46 -23.05 17.92 -15.88
C PHE A 46 -23.90 18.05 -14.60
N ASN A 47 -24.30 19.28 -14.24
CA ASN A 47 -25.26 19.53 -13.17
C ASN A 47 -26.71 19.58 -13.67
N ILE A 48 -27.05 18.82 -14.72
CA ILE A 48 -28.44 18.49 -15.01
C ILE A 48 -28.94 17.69 -13.81
N LYS A 49 -29.75 18.35 -12.97
CA LYS A 49 -30.55 17.67 -11.95
C LYS A 49 -31.31 16.57 -12.68
N VAL A 50 -30.99 15.31 -12.36
CA VAL A 50 -31.76 14.17 -12.85
C VAL A 50 -33.07 14.22 -12.09
N VAL A 51 -34.06 14.91 -12.65
CA VAL A 51 -35.36 15.15 -11.99
C VAL A 51 -36.34 14.02 -12.32
N THR A 52 -36.15 13.33 -13.45
CA THR A 52 -37.09 12.31 -13.92
C THR A 52 -36.42 10.96 -14.21
N LEU A 53 -37.23 9.89 -14.17
CA LEU A 53 -36.78 8.52 -14.48
C LEU A 53 -36.20 8.41 -15.91
N LYS A 54 -36.74 9.18 -16.85
CA LYS A 54 -36.26 9.22 -18.25
C LYS A 54 -34.85 9.78 -18.34
N ASP A 55 -34.52 10.81 -17.56
CA ASP A 55 -33.17 11.38 -17.51
C ASP A 55 -32.14 10.36 -16.98
N LEU A 56 -32.56 9.54 -16.00
CA LEU A 56 -31.72 8.51 -15.40
C LEU A 56 -31.46 7.36 -16.39
N GLN A 57 -32.49 6.95 -17.15
CA GLN A 57 -32.34 5.97 -18.24
C GLN A 57 -31.42 6.47 -19.35
N LYS A 58 -31.57 7.74 -19.78
CA LYS A 58 -30.71 8.35 -20.79
C LYS A 58 -29.25 8.40 -20.34
N ARG A 59 -29.00 8.85 -19.09
CA ARG A 59 -27.65 8.88 -18.50
C ARG A 59 -27.02 7.50 -18.40
N ARG A 60 -27.81 6.47 -18.10
CA ARG A 60 -27.33 5.07 -18.09
C ARG A 60 -26.88 4.62 -19.47
N GLN A 61 -27.64 4.92 -20.53
CA GLN A 61 -27.26 4.60 -21.90
C GLN A 61 -25.97 5.33 -22.34
N GLU A 62 -25.85 6.61 -22.01
CA GLU A 62 -24.63 7.40 -22.29
C GLU A 62 -23.38 6.80 -21.62
N LEU A 63 -23.49 6.36 -20.37
CA LEU A 63 -22.38 5.70 -19.67
C LEU A 63 -21.97 4.36 -20.30
N LEU A 64 -22.95 3.58 -20.80
CA LEU A 64 -22.68 2.33 -21.51
C LEU A 64 -21.94 2.57 -22.83
N LEU A 65 -22.39 3.54 -23.63
CA LEU A 65 -21.70 3.97 -24.85
C LEU A 65 -20.27 4.44 -24.57
N LYS A 66 -20.09 5.25 -23.52
CA LYS A 66 -18.76 5.73 -23.13
C LYS A 66 -17.83 4.59 -22.73
N ARG A 67 -18.34 3.59 -21.99
CA ARG A 67 -17.59 2.39 -21.64
C ARG A 67 -17.15 1.60 -22.88
N GLN A 68 -18.04 1.43 -23.85
CA GLN A 68 -17.75 0.71 -25.08
C GLN A 68 -16.68 1.42 -25.92
N ASN A 69 -16.73 2.75 -26.00
CA ASN A 69 -15.70 3.55 -26.68
C ASN A 69 -14.31 3.40 -26.03
N ILE A 70 -14.23 3.30 -24.70
CA ILE A 70 -12.95 3.07 -24.00
C ILE A 70 -12.38 1.69 -24.37
N LEU A 71 -13.22 0.64 -24.38
CA LEU A 71 -12.80 -0.71 -24.75
C LEU A 71 -12.28 -0.78 -26.20
N ASN A 72 -12.99 -0.15 -27.14
CA ASN A 72 -12.57 -0.08 -28.54
C ASN A 72 -11.24 0.69 -28.69
N LYS A 73 -11.08 1.79 -27.95
CA LYS A 73 -9.83 2.57 -27.95
C LYS A 73 -8.64 1.78 -27.38
N THR A 74 -8.87 0.94 -26.37
CA THR A 74 -7.80 0.08 -25.82
C THR A 74 -7.40 -1.04 -26.78
N HIS A 75 -8.33 -1.60 -27.58
CA HIS A 75 -7.98 -2.60 -28.58
C HIS A 75 -7.20 -2.02 -29.77
N SER A 76 -7.49 -0.80 -30.20
CA SER A 76 -6.76 -0.16 -31.31
C SER A 76 -5.32 0.23 -30.96
N ARG A 77 -4.95 0.32 -29.68
CA ARG A 77 -3.65 0.85 -29.25
C ARG A 77 -2.56 -0.20 -29.02
N ASN A 78 -2.89 -1.48 -29.17
CA ASN A 78 -1.91 -2.57 -29.19
C ASN A 78 -1.77 -3.10 -30.62
N PRO A 79 -1.00 -2.43 -31.51
CA PRO A 79 -0.50 -3.13 -32.68
C PRO A 79 0.43 -4.22 -32.15
N SER A 80 0.05 -5.49 -32.35
CA SER A 80 0.91 -6.64 -32.11
C SER A 80 2.18 -6.48 -32.92
N THR A 81 3.20 -5.85 -32.33
CA THR A 81 4.56 -5.90 -32.84
C THR A 81 5.02 -7.32 -32.61
N ILE A 82 4.81 -8.16 -33.62
CA ILE A 82 5.43 -9.47 -33.76
C ILE A 82 6.93 -9.20 -33.86
N LEU A 83 7.59 -9.17 -32.71
CA LEU A 83 9.04 -9.14 -32.62
C LEU A 83 9.52 -10.55 -32.96
N GLY A 84 10.12 -10.69 -34.14
CA GLY A 84 10.73 -11.93 -34.60
C GLY A 84 11.74 -12.44 -33.57
N SER A 85 11.44 -13.61 -33.00
CA SER A 85 12.32 -14.40 -32.15
C SER A 85 13.54 -14.87 -32.96
N SER A 86 14.65 -14.14 -32.89
CA SER A 86 15.97 -14.71 -33.09
C SER A 86 16.46 -15.25 -31.74
N GLN A 87 16.46 -16.57 -31.59
CA GLN A 87 16.98 -17.22 -30.40
C GLN A 87 18.50 -17.02 -30.29
N PRO A 88 19.01 -16.52 -29.15
CA PRO A 88 20.43 -16.68 -28.83
C PRO A 88 20.69 -18.13 -28.40
N LYS A 89 21.57 -18.79 -29.15
CA LYS A 89 22.08 -20.13 -28.92
C LYS A 89 23.02 -20.10 -27.71
N PHE A 90 22.53 -20.48 -26.52
CA PHE A 90 23.37 -20.66 -25.34
C PHE A 90 24.18 -21.97 -25.45
N PRO A 91 25.49 -21.96 -25.14
CA PRO A 91 26.28 -23.18 -25.06
C PRO A 91 25.90 -24.01 -23.83
N ALA A 92 25.73 -25.31 -24.05
CA ALA A 92 25.44 -26.30 -23.03
C ALA A 92 26.47 -26.28 -21.89
N SER A 93 25.98 -26.18 -20.66
CA SER A 93 26.79 -26.38 -19.46
C SER A 93 26.72 -27.85 -19.00
N PRO A 94 27.75 -28.35 -18.29
CA PRO A 94 27.92 -29.78 -18.04
C PRO A 94 27.01 -30.28 -16.93
N ILE A 95 26.54 -31.51 -17.14
CA ILE A 95 25.80 -32.33 -16.18
C ILE A 95 26.70 -32.61 -14.97
N CYS A 96 26.35 -32.05 -13.80
CA CYS A 96 26.88 -32.49 -12.53
C CYS A 96 26.00 -33.62 -11.99
N VAL A 97 26.60 -34.80 -11.85
CA VAL A 97 26.00 -36.00 -11.28
C VAL A 97 26.01 -35.84 -9.75
N SER A 98 24.84 -35.66 -9.14
CA SER A 98 24.69 -35.69 -7.68
C SER A 98 24.58 -37.15 -7.24
N SER A 99 25.46 -37.56 -6.33
CA SER A 99 25.39 -38.84 -5.63
C SER A 99 24.38 -38.76 -4.49
N ASP A 100 23.67 -39.87 -4.32
CA ASP A 100 22.69 -40.14 -3.28
C ASP A 100 23.31 -40.00 -1.88
N ILE A 101 22.68 -39.19 -1.03
CA ILE A 101 22.88 -39.22 0.41
C ILE A 101 21.50 -39.30 1.05
N ASP A 102 21.13 -40.52 1.44
CA ASP A 102 20.03 -40.80 2.35
C ASP A 102 20.39 -40.29 3.75
N TYR A 103 19.60 -39.36 4.29
CA TYR A 103 19.55 -39.10 5.72
C TYR A 103 18.10 -39.15 6.21
N ASP A 104 17.87 -40.15 7.07
CA ASP A 104 16.67 -40.33 7.87
C ASP A 104 16.34 -39.08 8.69
N ILE A 105 15.22 -38.42 8.37
CA ILE A 105 14.59 -37.42 9.22
C ILE A 105 13.48 -38.11 10.00
N ALA A 106 13.85 -38.64 11.16
CA ALA A 106 12.91 -38.95 12.21
C ALA A 106 13.30 -38.16 13.46
N ASN A 107 12.34 -37.38 13.96
CA ASN A 107 12.21 -36.91 15.33
C ASN A 107 12.91 -35.58 15.70
N CYS A 108 12.12 -34.49 15.72
CA CYS A 108 12.35 -33.41 16.68
C CYS A 108 11.02 -32.75 17.09
N ASP A 109 10.41 -33.35 18.11
CA ASP A 109 9.39 -32.72 18.94
C ASP A 109 9.95 -31.54 19.75
N THR A 110 9.11 -30.50 19.86
CA THR A 110 9.00 -29.57 21.00
C THR A 110 10.20 -28.66 21.35
N LEU A 111 10.16 -27.41 20.88
CA LEU A 111 10.79 -26.29 21.60
C LEU A 111 9.74 -25.23 21.95
N THR A 112 9.24 -25.33 23.18
CA THR A 112 8.48 -24.30 23.88
C THR A 112 9.46 -23.22 24.38
N THR A 113 9.63 -22.15 23.60
CA THR A 113 10.40 -20.97 24.05
C THR A 113 9.55 -20.12 24.99
N ILE A 114 9.83 -20.22 26.28
CA ILE A 114 9.31 -19.33 27.33
C ILE A 114 10.06 -18.01 27.25
N PHE A 115 9.38 -16.94 26.83
CA PHE A 115 9.88 -15.57 26.95
C PHE A 115 9.71 -15.08 28.39
N GLN A 116 10.80 -14.92 29.13
CA GLN A 116 10.80 -14.13 30.36
C GLN A 116 11.05 -12.65 30.04
N PRO A 117 10.26 -11.71 30.61
CA PRO A 117 10.50 -10.28 30.44
C PRO A 117 11.59 -9.82 31.42
N ILE A 118 12.65 -9.22 30.89
CA ILE A 118 13.67 -8.53 31.69
C ILE A 118 13.12 -7.14 32.06
N CYS A 119 12.84 -6.92 33.34
CA CYS A 119 12.61 -5.61 33.93
C CYS A 119 13.96 -4.97 34.32
N PRO A 120 14.26 -3.72 33.92
CA PRO A 120 15.37 -2.99 34.50
C PRO A 120 14.88 -2.17 35.71
N SER A 121 15.24 -2.63 36.91
CA SER A 121 15.17 -1.84 38.13
C SER A 121 16.44 -0.98 38.23
N ILE A 122 16.24 0.33 38.31
CA ILE A 122 17.29 1.34 38.42
C ILE A 122 17.65 1.53 39.89
N SER A 123 18.93 1.41 40.25
CA SER A 123 19.56 1.96 41.46
C SER A 123 21.08 1.99 41.20
N ALA A 124 21.64 3.15 40.85
CA ALA A 124 22.35 4.07 41.75
C ALA A 124 23.83 3.66 42.05
N THR A 125 24.74 4.44 41.47
CA THR A 125 26.03 4.94 42.01
C THR A 125 26.99 3.97 42.73
N VAL A 126 28.20 3.80 42.17
CA VAL A 126 29.52 4.17 42.77
C VAL A 126 30.62 3.88 41.72
N SER A 127 31.64 4.75 41.67
CA SER A 127 32.79 4.79 40.74
C SER A 127 33.91 3.77 41.09
N PRO A 128 35.15 3.87 40.55
CA PRO A 128 35.63 3.06 39.42
C PRO A 128 36.86 2.21 39.79
N ASP A 129 37.42 1.57 38.75
CA ASP A 129 38.80 1.11 38.60
C ASP A 129 39.02 -0.42 38.67
N VAL A 130 40.04 -0.85 37.92
CA VAL A 130 40.65 -2.19 37.82
C VAL A 130 40.27 -3.06 36.60
N ALA A 131 41.17 -2.94 35.62
CA ALA A 131 41.88 -3.98 34.87
C ALA A 131 41.17 -4.87 33.82
N GLU A 132 41.94 -5.05 32.74
CA GLU A 132 41.81 -5.97 31.63
C GLU A 132 41.38 -7.38 32.04
N GLU A 133 40.54 -8.03 31.22
CA GLU A 133 40.94 -9.26 30.54
C GLU A 133 39.90 -9.75 29.51
N THR A 134 40.46 -10.37 28.46
CA THR A 134 39.99 -11.56 27.72
C THR A 134 38.67 -11.56 26.91
N VAL A 135 38.87 -11.39 25.59
CA VAL A 135 38.41 -12.28 24.49
C VAL A 135 37.29 -13.27 24.81
N GLY A 136 36.12 -13.03 24.24
CA GLY A 136 35.04 -14.02 24.10
C GLY A 136 34.38 -13.90 22.73
N CYS A 137 34.86 -14.69 21.76
CA CYS A 137 34.19 -14.88 20.47
C CYS A 137 32.87 -15.62 20.71
N SER A 138 31.75 -14.93 20.51
CA SER A 138 30.41 -15.53 20.52
C SER A 138 30.10 -16.04 19.12
N ASN A 139 29.81 -17.33 19.01
CA ASN A 139 29.43 -17.98 17.75
C ASN A 139 28.02 -17.54 17.34
N ASP A 140 27.92 -16.76 16.27
CA ASP A 140 26.64 -16.45 15.62
C ASP A 140 26.11 -17.69 14.87
N PRO A 141 24.82 -18.05 15.02
CA PRO A 141 24.22 -19.12 14.24
C PRO A 141 24.05 -18.67 12.78
N VAL A 142 24.66 -19.45 11.88
CA VAL A 142 24.49 -19.34 10.43
C VAL A 142 23.02 -19.60 10.10
N ILE A 143 22.28 -18.56 9.73
CA ILE A 143 20.93 -18.67 9.19
C ILE A 143 21.06 -19.01 7.70
N THR A 144 20.92 -20.28 7.37
CA THR A 144 20.71 -20.78 6.02
C THR A 144 19.28 -20.45 5.58
N TYR A 145 19.15 -19.52 4.64
CA TYR A 145 17.89 -19.22 3.97
C TYR A 145 17.62 -20.31 2.94
N THR A 146 16.71 -21.23 3.26
CA THR A 146 16.15 -22.15 2.27
C THR A 146 15.16 -21.39 1.39
N ASP A 147 15.51 -21.32 0.11
CA ASP A 147 14.73 -20.77 -0.98
C ASP A 147 13.47 -21.62 -1.18
N VAL A 148 12.31 -21.11 -0.77
CA VAL A 148 11.00 -21.73 -1.00
C VAL A 148 10.36 -21.02 -2.18
N THR A 149 10.66 -21.51 -3.37
CA THR A 149 9.98 -21.16 -4.62
C THR A 149 9.06 -22.31 -5.01
N GLU A 150 7.84 -22.30 -4.46
CA GLU A 150 6.73 -23.06 -5.05
C GLU A 150 5.51 -22.15 -5.13
N GLU A 151 5.31 -21.59 -6.31
CA GLU A 151 4.08 -20.91 -6.71
C GLU A 151 2.96 -21.96 -6.79
N THR A 152 2.22 -22.12 -5.69
CA THR A 152 0.96 -22.85 -5.72
C THR A 152 -0.07 -22.03 -6.50
N VAL A 153 -0.18 -22.33 -7.79
CA VAL A 153 -1.26 -21.85 -8.66
C VAL A 153 -2.57 -22.40 -8.10
N MET A 154 -3.32 -21.56 -7.38
CA MET A 154 -4.69 -21.91 -6.98
C MET A 154 -5.55 -21.93 -8.24
N ASP A 155 -5.81 -23.13 -8.73
CA ASP A 155 -6.76 -23.40 -9.79
C ASP A 155 -8.17 -23.03 -9.31
N PHE A 156 -8.63 -21.86 -9.73
CA PHE A 156 -10.00 -21.40 -9.50
C PHE A 156 -10.94 -22.15 -10.44
N SER A 157 -11.22 -23.40 -10.08
CA SER A 157 -12.32 -24.14 -10.69
C SER A 157 -13.63 -23.39 -10.36
N PRO A 158 -14.43 -22.99 -11.37
CA PRO A 158 -15.70 -22.33 -11.14
C PRO A 158 -16.66 -23.31 -10.49
N ASP A 159 -16.80 -23.20 -9.17
CA ASP A 159 -17.76 -23.95 -8.37
C ASP A 159 -19.18 -23.59 -8.81
N ASN A 160 -19.77 -24.50 -9.57
CA ASN A 160 -21.03 -24.34 -10.29
C ASN A 160 -22.24 -24.85 -9.48
N SER A 161 -22.14 -24.97 -8.15
CA SER A 161 -23.16 -25.68 -7.38
C SER A 161 -23.46 -25.12 -5.98
N ILE A 162 -23.96 -23.88 -5.89
CA ILE A 162 -25.01 -23.54 -4.92
C ILE A 162 -25.99 -22.61 -5.62
N ALA A 163 -26.95 -23.18 -6.36
CA ALA A 163 -28.23 -22.50 -6.57
C ALA A 163 -29.02 -22.72 -5.28
N ASP A 164 -29.26 -21.64 -4.52
CA ASP A 164 -30.11 -21.65 -3.33
C ASP A 164 -31.51 -22.14 -3.75
N PRO A 165 -31.96 -23.32 -3.28
CA PRO A 165 -33.26 -23.88 -3.66
C PRO A 165 -34.43 -22.99 -3.24
N ASP A 166 -34.21 -22.02 -2.34
CA ASP A 166 -35.21 -21.07 -1.88
C ASP A 166 -35.14 -19.71 -2.61
N PHE A 167 -34.35 -19.59 -3.69
CA PHE A 167 -34.33 -18.37 -4.49
C PHE A 167 -35.63 -18.22 -5.30
N VAL A 168 -36.58 -17.47 -4.73
CA VAL A 168 -37.81 -17.06 -5.42
C VAL A 168 -37.51 -15.80 -6.28
N PRO A 169 -37.63 -15.88 -7.61
CA PRO A 169 -37.41 -14.73 -8.49
C PRO A 169 -38.39 -13.59 -8.17
N LEU A 170 -37.89 -12.35 -8.08
CA LEU A 170 -38.72 -11.16 -7.79
C LEU A 170 -39.83 -10.89 -8.81
N SER A 171 -39.83 -11.57 -9.96
CA SER A 171 -40.92 -11.50 -10.95
C SER A 171 -42.23 -12.08 -10.42
N ASP A 172 -42.20 -12.96 -9.42
CA ASP A 172 -43.41 -13.61 -8.90
C ASP A 172 -44.09 -12.80 -7.77
N ILE A 173 -43.41 -11.79 -7.23
CA ILE A 173 -43.94 -10.93 -6.15
C ILE A 173 -44.74 -9.75 -6.70
N THR A 174 -44.65 -9.45 -8.00
CA THR A 174 -45.31 -8.27 -8.62
C THR A 174 -46.76 -8.50 -9.04
N ASN A 175 -47.34 -9.68 -8.82
CA ASN A 175 -48.76 -9.97 -9.08
C ASN A 175 -49.68 -9.74 -7.87
N VAL A 176 -49.23 -9.06 -6.83
CA VAL A 176 -50.13 -8.55 -5.80
C VAL A 176 -50.93 -7.42 -6.44
N GLU A 177 -52.20 -7.70 -6.75
CA GLU A 177 -53.16 -6.69 -7.19
C GLU A 177 -53.06 -5.46 -6.27
N PRO A 178 -53.05 -4.23 -6.82
CA PRO A 178 -53.08 -3.03 -6.02
C PRO A 178 -54.29 -3.13 -5.08
N MET A 179 -54.06 -3.27 -3.78
CA MET A 179 -55.13 -3.15 -2.79
C MET A 179 -55.62 -1.69 -2.87
N VAL A 180 -56.68 -1.48 -3.64
CA VAL A 180 -57.48 -0.26 -3.64
C VAL A 180 -58.31 -0.29 -2.38
N SER A 181 -57.70 0.09 -1.26
CA SER A 181 -58.44 0.42 -0.05
C SER A 181 -58.96 1.85 -0.20
N ASP A 182 -60.21 1.97 -0.64
CA ASP A 182 -60.97 3.22 -0.83
C ASP A 182 -61.50 3.85 0.49
N ASP A 183 -61.02 3.40 1.66
CA ASP A 183 -61.33 4.04 2.93
C ASP A 183 -60.32 5.15 3.23
N PHE A 184 -60.48 6.27 2.53
CA PHE A 184 -59.76 7.52 2.76
C PHE A 184 -60.58 8.51 3.60
N ASP A 185 -61.42 8.02 4.50
CA ASP A 185 -62.28 8.87 5.33
C ASP A 185 -61.81 8.92 6.78
N SER A 186 -61.54 10.16 7.21
CA SER A 186 -61.27 10.56 8.61
C SER A 186 -59.97 10.09 9.25
N PHE A 187 -58.85 10.64 8.79
CA PHE A 187 -57.82 11.08 9.75
C PHE A 187 -58.15 12.53 10.16
N PRO A 188 -58.49 12.79 11.44
CA PRO A 188 -58.78 14.13 11.92
C PRO A 188 -57.48 14.94 11.99
N GLU A 189 -57.12 15.52 10.85
CA GLU A 189 -55.98 16.40 10.68
C GLU A 189 -56.40 17.84 10.97
N GLN A 190 -56.73 18.14 12.23
CA GLN A 190 -57.00 19.52 12.63
C GLN A 190 -56.43 19.85 14.02
N ASN A 191 -55.37 20.65 13.99
CA ASN A 191 -55.05 21.68 14.98
C ASN A 191 -54.46 21.25 16.33
N LEU A 192 -53.39 20.46 16.32
CA LEU A 192 -52.44 20.42 17.45
C LEU A 192 -51.08 21.03 17.05
N GLU A 193 -50.93 22.30 17.41
CA GLU A 193 -49.69 22.96 17.85
C GLU A 193 -48.53 23.12 16.84
N GLY A 194 -48.59 24.20 16.07
CA GLY A 194 -47.55 24.71 15.16
C GLY A 194 -46.26 25.24 15.80
N ASP A 195 -46.04 25.01 17.10
CA ASP A 195 -44.81 25.43 17.81
C ASP A 195 -43.91 24.25 18.22
N ALA A 196 -44.43 23.01 18.30
CA ALA A 196 -43.59 21.82 18.49
C ALA A 196 -42.92 21.34 17.18
N ALA A 197 -43.49 21.68 16.01
CA ALA A 197 -42.98 21.28 14.69
C ALA A 197 -41.80 22.15 14.19
N LYS A 198 -41.56 23.33 14.79
CA LYS A 198 -40.42 24.21 14.45
C LYS A 198 -39.12 23.77 15.11
N GLU A 199 -39.18 22.93 16.14
CA GLU A 199 -38.05 22.13 16.63
C GLU A 199 -37.82 20.90 15.71
N SER A 200 -38.07 21.07 14.40
CA SER A 200 -37.71 20.09 13.37
C SER A 200 -36.25 19.71 13.58
N ARG A 201 -36.01 18.40 13.82
CA ARG A 201 -34.67 17.86 14.13
C ARG A 201 -33.66 18.42 13.16
N LYS A 202 -32.82 19.37 13.62
CA LYS A 202 -31.73 19.92 12.81
C LYS A 202 -30.91 18.75 12.29
N ARG A 203 -30.94 18.55 10.98
CA ARG A 203 -30.18 17.47 10.32
C ARG A 203 -28.73 17.62 10.76
N LYS A 204 -28.16 16.58 11.38
CA LYS A 204 -26.76 16.60 11.81
C LYS A 204 -25.90 17.00 10.62
N GLN A 205 -25.09 18.05 10.78
CA GLN A 205 -24.15 18.46 9.75
C GLN A 205 -23.23 17.29 9.41
N LYS A 206 -22.81 17.21 8.14
CA LYS A 206 -21.83 16.20 7.71
C LYS A 206 -20.54 16.46 8.48
N ALA A 207 -20.03 15.44 9.17
CA ALA A 207 -18.79 15.57 9.92
C ALA A 207 -17.63 15.91 8.97
N ASP A 208 -16.84 16.91 9.33
CA ASP A 208 -15.66 17.30 8.57
C ASP A 208 -14.70 16.12 8.38
N ARG A 209 -14.30 15.86 7.14
CA ARG A 209 -13.38 14.75 6.82
C ARG A 209 -12.05 14.87 7.59
N LYS A 210 -11.60 16.08 7.89
CA LYS A 210 -10.34 16.34 8.61
C LYS A 210 -10.38 15.86 10.07
N THR A 211 -11.57 15.72 10.66
CA THR A 211 -11.73 15.25 12.04
C THR A 211 -11.91 13.73 12.12
N TRP A 212 -11.97 13.04 10.97
CA TRP A 212 -12.09 11.60 10.96
C TRP A 212 -10.79 10.96 11.44
N ARG A 213 -10.86 10.11 12.47
CA ARG A 213 -9.70 9.42 13.05
C ARG A 213 -8.83 8.72 12.00
N ARG A 214 -9.45 8.17 10.96
CA ARG A 214 -8.72 7.51 9.86
C ARG A 214 -7.84 8.50 9.08
N GLU A 215 -8.32 9.72 8.84
CA GLU A 215 -7.56 10.75 8.13
C GLU A 215 -6.45 11.32 9.04
N LEU A 216 -6.73 11.51 10.33
CA LEU A 216 -5.72 11.91 11.31
C LEU A 216 -4.59 10.86 11.41
N ASN A 217 -4.93 9.59 11.62
CA ASN A 217 -3.92 8.53 11.69
C ASN A 217 -3.16 8.34 10.39
N LYS A 218 -3.79 8.62 9.23
CA LYS A 218 -3.10 8.63 7.94
C LYS A 218 -2.04 9.73 7.94
N LYS A 219 -2.37 10.95 8.36
CA LYS A 219 -1.41 12.06 8.47
C LYS A 219 -0.29 11.74 9.46
N ASP A 220 -0.62 11.22 10.64
CA ASP A 220 0.38 10.86 11.64
C ASP A 220 1.34 9.79 11.13
N ARG A 221 0.82 8.76 10.42
CA ARG A 221 1.65 7.74 9.77
C ARG A 221 2.57 8.33 8.70
N MET A 222 2.08 9.29 7.91
CA MET A 222 2.87 9.96 6.86
C MET A 222 3.97 10.84 7.44
N LEU A 223 3.70 11.51 8.58
CA LEU A 223 4.67 12.32 9.33
C LEU A 223 5.61 11.48 10.21
N GLY A 224 5.45 10.15 10.20
CA GLY A 224 6.21 9.25 11.06
C GLY A 224 5.90 9.39 12.56
N LYS A 225 4.82 10.06 12.97
CA LYS A 225 4.41 10.23 14.38
C LYS A 225 3.76 8.96 14.94
N ALA A 226 3.61 8.90 16.26
CA ALA A 226 2.85 7.83 16.90
C ALA A 226 1.37 7.89 16.46
N TYR A 227 0.77 6.74 16.16
CA TYR A 227 -0.60 6.67 15.66
C TYR A 227 -1.32 5.40 16.13
N VAL A 228 -2.66 5.37 16.04
CA VAL A 228 -3.44 4.19 16.41
C VAL A 228 -3.68 3.28 15.20
N GLY A 229 -3.06 2.10 15.21
CA GLY A 229 -3.21 1.05 14.22
C GLY A 229 -4.38 0.09 14.51
N PHE A 230 -4.61 -0.81 13.56
CA PHE A 230 -5.54 -1.93 13.70
C PHE A 230 -4.79 -3.19 14.09
N ARG A 231 -5.31 -3.93 15.07
CA ARG A 231 -4.86 -5.27 15.44
C ARG A 231 -5.99 -6.26 15.24
N LYS A 232 -5.68 -7.47 14.75
CA LYS A 232 -6.65 -8.58 14.69
C LYS A 232 -6.70 -9.26 16.07
N VAL A 233 -7.89 -9.32 16.66
CA VAL A 233 -8.16 -9.94 17.96
C VAL A 233 -9.36 -10.87 17.80
N TYR A 234 -9.16 -12.18 17.95
CA TYR A 234 -10.20 -13.23 17.81
C TYR A 234 -11.12 -13.03 16.57
N ASN A 235 -10.53 -12.78 15.39
CA ASN A 235 -11.23 -12.51 14.11
C ASN A 235 -11.88 -11.13 13.91
N LYS A 236 -11.75 -10.19 14.84
CA LYS A 236 -12.18 -8.79 14.64
C LYS A 236 -10.98 -7.84 14.56
N TYR A 237 -11.03 -6.86 13.65
CA TYR A 237 -10.04 -5.78 13.60
C TYR A 237 -10.42 -4.68 14.58
N VAL A 238 -9.55 -4.43 15.57
CA VAL A 238 -9.77 -3.43 16.61
C VAL A 238 -8.73 -2.31 16.47
N GLN A 239 -9.19 -1.06 16.38
CA GLN A 239 -8.35 0.13 16.28
C GLN A 239 -7.93 0.64 17.67
N LYS A 240 -7.13 -0.15 18.40
CA LYS A 240 -6.67 0.19 19.76
C LYS A 240 -5.15 0.10 19.93
N GLU A 241 -4.42 -0.32 18.91
CA GLU A 241 -3.00 -0.56 19.05
C GLU A 241 -2.22 0.73 18.78
N SER A 242 -1.57 1.30 19.79
CA SER A 242 -0.64 2.42 19.60
C SER A 242 0.62 1.93 18.89
N LYS A 243 0.90 2.47 17.71
CA LYS A 243 2.16 2.29 17.01
C LYS A 243 3.09 3.44 17.40
N PRO A 244 4.34 3.16 17.81
CA PRO A 244 5.28 4.19 18.25
C PRO A 244 5.66 5.11 17.08
N GLN A 245 6.14 6.30 17.42
CA GLN A 245 6.78 7.20 16.47
C GLN A 245 7.96 6.50 15.79
N ARG A 246 8.18 6.79 14.51
CA ARG A 246 9.37 6.35 13.78
C ARG A 246 10.59 6.90 14.49
N ALA A 247 11.52 6.03 14.83
CA ALA A 247 12.83 6.40 15.36
C ALA A 247 13.91 5.94 14.38
N MET A 248 15.03 6.65 14.35
CA MET A 248 16.18 6.20 13.57
C MET A 248 16.81 4.97 14.25
N GLY A 249 17.14 3.96 13.45
CA GLY A 249 17.89 2.79 13.94
C GLY A 249 19.39 3.08 14.09
N PRO A 250 20.14 2.15 14.70
CA PRO A 250 21.60 2.27 14.83
C PRO A 250 22.28 2.33 13.46
N LYS A 251 23.53 2.80 13.43
CA LYS A 251 24.34 2.82 12.21
C LYS A 251 24.59 1.39 11.74
N CYS A 252 24.55 1.18 10.42
CA CYS A 252 24.86 -0.12 9.83
C CYS A 252 26.31 -0.52 10.16
N SER A 253 26.47 -1.66 10.81
CA SER A 253 27.77 -2.26 11.16
C SER A 253 28.08 -3.52 10.34
N SER A 254 27.30 -3.82 9.30
CA SER A 254 27.50 -5.03 8.51
C SER A 254 28.83 -4.99 7.75
N SER A 255 29.55 -6.11 7.76
CA SER A 255 30.80 -6.27 7.02
C SER A 255 30.61 -6.06 5.51
N PHE A 256 29.43 -6.40 4.99
CA PHE A 256 29.05 -6.15 3.60
C PHE A 256 29.03 -4.66 3.26
N CYS A 257 28.36 -3.84 4.08
CA CYS A 257 28.35 -2.39 3.87
C CYS A 257 29.73 -1.77 4.05
N ALA A 258 30.54 -2.29 4.99
CA ALA A 258 31.91 -1.81 5.19
C ALA A 258 32.83 -2.09 3.98
N ARG A 259 32.64 -3.23 3.30
CA ARG A 259 33.45 -3.64 2.12
C ARG A 259 32.91 -3.09 0.81
N SER A 260 31.65 -2.67 0.76
CA SER A 260 31.01 -2.20 -0.45
C SER A 260 31.56 -0.84 -0.89
N LYS A 261 31.94 -0.75 -2.16
CA LYS A 261 32.32 0.53 -2.80
C LYS A 261 31.12 1.36 -3.25
N VAL A 262 29.93 0.75 -3.25
CA VAL A 262 28.67 1.39 -3.71
C VAL A 262 27.88 1.92 -2.52
N LEU A 263 27.88 1.19 -1.40
CA LEU A 263 27.16 1.56 -0.20
C LEU A 263 28.10 2.33 0.75
N PHE A 264 28.05 3.65 0.70
CA PHE A 264 28.89 4.53 1.52
C PHE A 264 28.39 4.70 2.96
N CYS A 265 27.91 3.63 3.60
CA CYS A 265 27.34 3.68 4.95
C CYS A 265 28.34 4.21 5.99
N SER A 266 29.64 3.94 5.83
CA SER A 266 30.68 4.44 6.72
C SER A 266 30.82 5.96 6.67
N ASN A 267 30.61 6.58 5.50
CA ASN A 267 30.75 8.02 5.29
C ASN A 267 29.54 8.82 5.81
N LEU A 268 28.41 8.15 6.05
CA LEU A 268 27.25 8.79 6.66
C LEU A 268 27.50 8.94 8.17
N THR A 269 27.79 10.18 8.58
CA THR A 269 27.82 10.56 9.99
C THR A 269 26.40 10.54 10.57
N GLU A 270 26.30 10.42 11.89
CA GLU A 270 24.98 10.38 12.53
C GLU A 270 24.18 11.66 12.28
N ASP A 271 24.84 12.81 12.24
CA ASP A 271 24.22 14.10 11.95
C ASP A 271 23.57 14.13 10.56
N ILE A 272 24.26 13.58 9.54
CA ILE A 272 23.72 13.51 8.18
C ILE A 272 22.51 12.56 8.16
N ARG A 273 22.58 11.43 8.87
CA ARG A 273 21.45 10.50 8.97
C ARG A 273 20.25 11.17 9.65
N GLN A 274 20.47 11.95 10.70
CA GLN A 274 19.44 12.70 11.42
C GLN A 274 18.79 13.75 10.51
N GLN A 275 19.58 14.52 9.78
CA GLN A 275 19.06 15.50 8.82
C GLN A 275 18.23 14.84 7.72
N ILE A 276 18.70 13.73 7.15
CA ILE A 276 17.94 12.96 6.14
C ILE A 276 16.63 12.45 6.75
N PHE A 277 16.68 11.92 7.98
CA PHE A 277 15.52 11.39 8.67
C PHE A 277 14.46 12.47 8.92
N GLU A 278 14.85 13.60 9.51
CA GLU A 278 13.96 14.73 9.78
C GLU A 278 13.36 15.28 8.49
N ARG A 279 14.21 15.53 7.48
CA ARG A 279 13.78 16.07 6.19
C ARG A 279 12.80 15.14 5.49
N PHE A 280 13.03 13.83 5.52
CA PHE A 280 12.14 12.85 4.90
C PHE A 280 10.75 12.85 5.56
N TRP A 281 10.69 12.86 6.90
CA TRP A 281 9.43 12.80 7.63
C TRP A 281 8.74 14.16 7.80
N SER A 282 9.42 15.28 7.52
CA SER A 282 8.83 16.63 7.55
C SER A 282 8.22 17.10 6.23
N MET A 283 8.36 16.34 5.14
CA MET A 283 7.99 16.74 3.76
C MET A 283 6.52 16.45 3.35
N THR A 284 5.55 16.57 4.27
CA THR A 284 4.11 16.33 3.97
C THR A 284 3.21 17.40 4.54
#